data_AF-A0A960K5E7-F1
#
_entry.id   AF-A0A960K5E7-F1
#
_cell.length_a   1.000
_cell.length_b   1.000
_cell.length_c   1.000
_cell.angle_alpha   90.00
_cell.angle_beta   90.00
_cell.angle_gamma   90.00
#
_symmetry.space_group_name_H-M   'P 1'
#
loop_
_entity.id
_entity.type
_entity.pdbx_description
1 polymer ?
#
loop_
_entity_poly.entity_id
_entity_poly.type
_entity_poly.pdbx_seq_one_letter_code
_entity_poly.pdbx_strand_id
1 'polypeptide(L)'
;RQLGVYDVRNQTDGSFEATIPAHVPFEFHLLDAEYGMRLVDVRSWHSLQPRETRTDCGGCHQHVENLGINFKNTVADLQPPLDMVTQTQTVTYDAACNPTLVTTANATEHVPEWKTDIWPGFNTYCASCHTGSGSGAAVFSFTDEQSAYNTMKSKNFADSISGALGSPAFWAARGERTDGRDNNLYASTNPPYKFSSQHATMLGLCTQNDPVKAAWVQKLGQWIDNHMPRTTSGNFSADKDTYHPTVDSAYPNSTCNGTRLRVGYWDDSGFLDLVDVRQNGTSIGGGPWGPNEPNGTKLLTGLSITNNDVIQVMAVDADGNRQFYEKTGKQLKSECRWKYQIVMQEPIPVP
;
A
#
# COMPACT_ATOMS: atom_id res chain seq x y z
N ARG A 1 -10.17 0.67 -0.23
CA ARG A 1 -10.17 -0.44 -1.22
C ARG A 1 -8.76 -0.99 -1.26
N GLN A 2 -8.59 -2.30 -1.40
CA GLN A 2 -7.28 -2.91 -1.55
C GLN A 2 -6.91 -2.97 -3.04
N LEU A 3 -5.73 -2.45 -3.41
CA LEU A 3 -5.26 -2.45 -4.80
C LEU A 3 -4.72 -3.82 -5.23
N GLY A 4 -3.96 -4.47 -4.36
CA GLY A 4 -3.42 -5.80 -4.60
C GLY A 4 -2.43 -6.24 -3.54
N VAL A 5 -1.91 -7.45 -3.71
CA VAL A 5 -0.87 -8.09 -2.92
C VAL A 5 0.19 -8.60 -3.87
N TYR A 6 1.46 -8.45 -3.50
CA TYR A 6 2.59 -9.02 -4.22
C TYR A 6 3.22 -10.10 -3.34
N ASP A 7 3.26 -11.34 -3.82
CA ASP A 7 3.87 -12.45 -3.05
C ASP A 7 5.40 -12.43 -3.15
N VAL A 8 6.05 -12.28 -2.00
CA VAL A 8 7.50 -12.26 -1.88
C VAL A 8 8.08 -13.54 -1.26
N ARG A 9 7.26 -14.57 -0.97
CA ARG A 9 7.73 -15.76 -0.24
C ARG A 9 8.71 -16.62 -1.04
N ASN A 10 8.65 -16.56 -2.37
CA ASN A 10 9.48 -17.37 -3.28
C ASN A 10 10.59 -16.58 -3.98
N GLN A 11 10.92 -15.37 -3.50
CA GLN A 11 11.99 -14.55 -4.06
C GLN A 11 13.16 -14.41 -3.09
N THR A 12 14.33 -14.09 -3.64
CA THR A 12 15.59 -14.08 -2.91
C THR A 12 15.85 -12.78 -2.14
N ASP A 13 15.21 -11.66 -2.49
CA ASP A 13 15.60 -10.33 -2.02
C ASP A 13 14.47 -9.44 -1.46
N GLY A 14 13.22 -9.89 -1.44
CA GLY A 14 12.13 -9.08 -0.87
C GLY A 14 11.67 -7.88 -1.73
N SER A 15 12.26 -7.66 -2.91
CA SER A 15 11.92 -6.54 -3.80
C SER A 15 10.55 -6.71 -4.48
N PHE A 16 9.86 -5.61 -4.80
CA PHE A 16 8.64 -5.66 -5.62
C PHE A 16 8.52 -4.40 -6.48
N GLU A 17 7.81 -4.51 -7.60
CA GLU A 17 7.39 -3.39 -8.44
C GLU A 17 5.96 -3.64 -8.92
N ALA A 18 5.11 -2.60 -8.90
CA ALA A 18 3.72 -2.71 -9.31
C ALA A 18 3.28 -1.50 -10.14
N THR A 19 2.45 -1.76 -11.15
CA THR A 19 1.69 -0.71 -11.84
C THR A 19 0.38 -0.48 -11.09
N ILE A 20 0.13 0.75 -10.67
CA ILE A 20 -1.02 1.14 -9.84
C ILE A 20 -1.84 2.25 -10.51
N PRO A 21 -3.09 2.49 -10.08
CA PRO A 21 -3.86 3.64 -10.53
C PRO A 21 -3.19 4.97 -10.17
N ALA A 22 -3.03 5.85 -11.15
CA ALA A 22 -2.53 7.21 -10.92
C ALA A 22 -3.60 8.09 -10.26
N HIS A 23 -3.17 9.12 -9.52
CA HIS A 23 -4.03 10.06 -8.77
C HIS A 23 -4.95 9.39 -7.73
N VAL A 24 -4.60 8.19 -7.27
CA VAL A 24 -5.30 7.49 -6.18
C VAL A 24 -4.36 7.44 -4.98
N PRO A 25 -4.74 8.01 -3.84
CA PRO A 25 -3.98 7.83 -2.61
C PRO A 25 -3.90 6.36 -2.22
N PHE A 26 -2.70 5.88 -1.91
CA PHE A 26 -2.44 4.52 -1.47
C PHE A 26 -1.40 4.50 -0.36
N GLU A 27 -1.26 3.34 0.24
CA GLU A 27 -0.29 3.04 1.30
C GLU A 27 0.26 1.64 1.06
N PHE A 28 1.37 1.32 1.74
CA PHE A 28 1.98 0.01 1.68
C PHE A 28 1.94 -0.68 3.03
N HIS A 29 1.65 -1.97 2.99
CA HIS A 29 1.66 -2.86 4.14
C HIS A 29 2.54 -4.05 3.84
N LEU A 30 3.41 -4.39 4.78
CA LEU A 30 3.98 -5.74 4.79
C LEU A 30 2.95 -6.66 5.43
N LEU A 31 2.64 -7.76 4.75
CA LEU A 31 1.75 -8.79 5.28
C LEU A 31 2.60 -9.92 5.88
N ASP A 32 2.16 -10.42 7.03
CA ASP A 32 2.72 -11.61 7.63
C ASP A 32 2.40 -12.83 6.75
N ALA A 33 3.40 -13.69 6.53
CA ALA A 33 3.28 -14.82 5.61
C ALA A 33 2.41 -15.96 6.18
N GLU A 34 2.31 -16.07 7.50
CA GLU A 34 1.58 -17.13 8.20
C GLU A 34 0.10 -16.80 8.33
N TYR A 35 -0.23 -15.54 8.57
CA TYR A 35 -1.61 -15.09 8.80
C TYR A 35 -2.16 -14.21 7.67
N GLY A 36 -1.34 -13.69 6.76
CA GLY A 36 -1.79 -12.80 5.69
C GLY A 36 -2.38 -11.48 6.19
N MET A 37 -2.03 -11.08 7.41
CA MET A 37 -2.47 -9.84 8.06
C MET A 37 -1.31 -8.85 8.14
N ARG A 38 -1.61 -7.58 8.38
CA ARG A 38 -0.59 -6.54 8.38
C ARG A 38 0.43 -6.76 9.51
N LEU A 39 1.69 -6.89 9.12
CA LEU A 39 2.86 -6.98 9.98
C LEU A 39 3.44 -5.59 10.28
N VAL A 40 3.58 -4.76 9.25
CA VAL A 40 4.10 -3.38 9.35
C VAL A 40 3.27 -2.47 8.45
N ASP A 41 2.91 -1.29 8.95
CA ASP A 41 2.28 -0.23 8.19
C ASP A 41 3.27 0.90 7.87
N VAL A 42 3.18 1.43 6.65
CA VAL A 42 3.73 2.75 6.35
C VAL A 42 2.62 3.77 6.59
N ARG A 43 2.74 4.56 7.67
CA ARG A 43 1.74 5.58 8.06
C ARG A 43 1.86 6.87 7.25
N SER A 44 1.96 6.73 5.94
CA SER A 44 1.94 7.86 5.01
C SER A 44 1.11 7.53 3.79
N TRP A 45 0.44 8.55 3.26
CA TRP A 45 -0.26 8.47 1.99
C TRP A 45 0.72 8.75 0.87
N HIS A 46 0.72 7.89 -0.12
CA HIS A 46 1.45 8.06 -1.35
C HIS A 46 0.45 8.26 -2.47
N SER A 47 0.85 8.98 -3.50
CA SER A 47 0.13 9.05 -4.76
C SER A 47 1.17 9.19 -5.86
N LEU A 48 0.92 8.56 -7.00
CA LEU A 48 1.73 8.72 -8.19
C LEU A 48 0.93 9.43 -9.27
N GLN A 49 1.58 10.31 -10.00
CA GLN A 49 1.06 10.94 -11.19
C GLN A 49 1.10 9.93 -12.36
N PRO A 50 0.34 10.15 -13.44
CA PRO A 50 0.40 9.30 -14.61
C PRO A 50 1.83 9.21 -15.15
N ARG A 51 2.35 7.98 -15.26
CA ARG A 51 3.73 7.64 -15.70
C ARG A 51 4.82 7.95 -14.71
N GLU A 52 4.49 8.43 -13.51
CA GLU A 52 5.45 8.47 -12.44
C GLU A 52 5.84 7.04 -12.02
N THR A 53 7.11 6.87 -11.69
CA THR A 53 7.71 5.60 -11.26
C THR A 53 8.58 5.92 -10.06
N ARG A 54 8.38 5.22 -8.94
CA ARG A 54 9.20 5.37 -7.75
C ARG A 54 9.78 4.02 -7.37
N THR A 55 11.07 3.86 -7.65
CA THR A 55 11.87 2.65 -7.35
C THR A 55 13.03 2.97 -6.41
N ASP A 56 13.09 4.19 -5.88
CA ASP A 56 14.16 4.75 -5.06
C ASP A 56 13.86 4.71 -3.55
N CYS A 57 12.79 4.03 -3.13
CA CYS A 57 12.39 3.95 -1.73
C CYS A 57 13.44 3.27 -0.82
N GLY A 58 14.34 2.45 -1.36
CA GLY A 58 15.46 1.84 -0.65
C GLY A 58 15.10 0.81 0.45
N GLY A 59 13.82 0.66 0.79
CA GLY A 59 13.30 -0.29 1.77
C GLY A 59 12.06 0.26 2.51
N CYS A 60 11.45 -0.57 3.35
CA CYS A 60 10.34 -0.15 4.21
C CYS A 60 10.89 0.74 5.35
N HIS A 61 10.64 2.05 5.29
CA HIS A 61 11.01 3.02 6.33
C HIS A 61 12.54 3.12 6.60
N GLN A 62 13.34 3.18 5.53
CA GLN A 62 14.80 3.37 5.63
C GLN A 62 15.15 4.86 5.87
N HIS A 63 15.52 5.20 7.10
CA HIS A 63 15.86 6.58 7.52
C HIS A 63 17.33 6.93 7.37
N VAL A 64 18.18 5.96 7.06
CA VAL A 64 19.61 6.22 6.98
C VAL A 64 19.97 6.66 5.56
N GLU A 65 20.37 7.93 5.45
CA GLU A 65 20.84 8.50 4.19
C GLU A 65 21.94 7.63 3.58
N ASN A 66 21.86 7.38 2.26
CA ASN A 66 22.80 6.56 1.49
C ASN A 66 22.87 5.07 1.86
N LEU A 67 21.99 4.55 2.71
CA LEU A 67 21.85 3.11 2.98
C LEU A 67 20.58 2.50 2.37
N GLY A 68 19.93 3.20 1.45
CA GLY A 68 18.88 2.62 0.63
C GLY A 68 19.42 1.45 -0.19
N ILE A 69 18.67 0.35 -0.21
CA ILE A 69 19.00 -0.79 -1.09
C ILE A 69 18.82 -0.33 -2.54
N ASN A 70 19.85 -0.53 -3.35
CA ASN A 70 19.78 -0.19 -4.76
C ASN A 70 18.79 -1.12 -5.47
N PHE A 71 17.81 -0.54 -6.18
CA PHE A 71 16.80 -1.29 -6.93
C PHE A 71 17.39 -2.08 -8.10
N LYS A 72 18.49 -1.60 -8.68
CA LYS A 72 19.10 -2.21 -9.87
C LYS A 72 19.56 -3.63 -9.61
N ASN A 73 19.23 -4.53 -10.54
CA ASN A 73 19.47 -5.98 -10.49
C ASN A 73 18.70 -6.72 -9.39
N THR A 74 17.74 -6.09 -8.72
CA THR A 74 16.80 -6.82 -7.85
C THR A 74 15.87 -7.70 -8.69
N VAL A 75 15.17 -8.64 -8.05
CA VAL A 75 14.14 -9.45 -8.74
C VAL A 75 13.09 -8.54 -9.38
N ALA A 76 12.67 -7.48 -8.69
CA ALA A 76 11.72 -6.50 -9.21
C ALA A 76 12.23 -5.75 -10.46
N ASP A 77 13.49 -5.32 -10.49
CA ASP A 77 14.08 -4.64 -11.66
C ASP A 77 14.19 -5.56 -12.90
N LEU A 78 14.35 -6.86 -12.66
CA LEU A 78 14.55 -7.86 -13.72
C LEU A 78 13.24 -8.44 -14.27
N GLN A 79 12.11 -8.23 -13.58
CA GLN A 79 10.81 -8.76 -13.95
C GLN A 79 9.84 -7.64 -14.36
N PRO A 80 8.80 -7.94 -15.16
CA PRO A 80 7.73 -6.98 -15.39
C PRO A 80 7.02 -6.61 -14.07
N PRO A 81 6.61 -5.34 -13.89
CA PRO A 81 5.81 -4.93 -12.73
C PRO A 81 4.50 -5.72 -12.63
N LEU A 82 4.05 -6.00 -11.41
CA LEU A 82 2.72 -6.57 -11.19
C LEU A 82 1.64 -5.56 -11.60
N ASP A 83 0.77 -5.94 -12.53
CA ASP A 83 -0.37 -5.12 -12.92
C ASP A 83 -1.45 -5.16 -11.82
N MET A 84 -1.60 -4.07 -11.06
CA MET A 84 -2.66 -3.85 -10.08
C MET A 84 -3.74 -2.87 -10.59
N VAL A 85 -3.76 -2.60 -11.90
CA VAL A 85 -4.75 -1.73 -12.57
C VAL A 85 -5.83 -2.55 -13.26
N THR A 86 -5.45 -3.68 -13.89
CA THR A 86 -6.40 -4.52 -14.64
C THR A 86 -6.82 -5.77 -13.88
N GLN A 87 -6.08 -6.14 -12.84
CA GLN A 87 -6.33 -7.30 -11.99
C GLN A 87 -5.89 -6.99 -10.57
N THR A 88 -6.44 -7.73 -9.61
CA THR A 88 -6.06 -7.61 -8.20
C THR A 88 -5.78 -9.01 -7.68
N GLN A 89 -4.56 -9.23 -7.23
CA GLN A 89 -4.20 -10.37 -6.39
C GLN A 89 -4.51 -10.03 -4.94
N THR A 90 -5.18 -10.92 -4.21
CA THR A 90 -5.59 -10.71 -2.82
C THR A 90 -5.30 -11.95 -1.99
N VAL A 91 -5.14 -11.73 -0.68
CA VAL A 91 -5.11 -12.83 0.28
C VAL A 91 -6.54 -13.32 0.50
N THR A 92 -6.74 -14.63 0.43
CA THR A 92 -7.93 -15.33 0.91
C THR A 92 -7.52 -16.47 1.85
N TYR A 93 -8.45 -17.04 2.58
CA TYR A 93 -8.18 -18.17 3.48
C TYR A 93 -8.70 -19.49 2.91
N ASP A 94 -7.92 -20.56 3.08
CA ASP A 94 -8.44 -21.92 2.96
C ASP A 94 -9.33 -22.30 4.16
N ALA A 95 -9.90 -23.51 4.16
CA ALA A 95 -10.80 -23.96 5.23
C ALA A 95 -10.12 -24.03 6.62
N ALA A 96 -8.79 -24.12 6.68
CA ALA A 96 -7.99 -24.15 7.90
C ALA A 96 -7.43 -22.75 8.26
N CYS A 97 -7.89 -21.70 7.59
CA CYS A 97 -7.40 -20.33 7.73
C CYS A 97 -5.93 -20.11 7.33
N ASN A 98 -5.38 -20.94 6.44
CA ASN A 98 -4.07 -20.65 5.85
C ASN A 98 -4.25 -19.60 4.74
N PRO A 99 -3.40 -18.56 4.70
CA PRO A 99 -3.45 -17.55 3.66
C PRO A 99 -3.03 -18.15 2.31
N THR A 100 -3.91 -17.99 1.33
CA THR A 100 -3.71 -18.33 -0.07
C THR A 100 -3.92 -17.08 -0.92
N LEU A 101 -3.43 -17.10 -2.17
CA LEU A 101 -3.58 -15.97 -3.08
C LEU A 101 -4.58 -16.31 -4.17
N VAL A 102 -5.46 -15.35 -4.45
CA VAL A 102 -6.39 -15.41 -5.58
C VAL A 102 -6.23 -14.16 -6.41
N THR A 103 -6.32 -14.32 -7.73
CA THR A 103 -6.29 -13.20 -8.68
C THR A 103 -7.69 -13.03 -9.27
N THR A 104 -8.20 -11.80 -9.23
CA THR A 104 -9.48 -11.44 -9.83
C THR A 104 -9.26 -10.39 -10.92
N ALA A 105 -10.16 -10.35 -11.91
CA ALA A 105 -10.14 -9.34 -12.98
C ALA A 105 -10.65 -7.95 -12.53
N ASN A 106 -11.00 -7.80 -11.24
CA ASN A 106 -11.36 -6.50 -10.69
C ASN A 106 -10.07 -5.77 -10.31
N ALA A 107 -9.99 -4.47 -10.60
CA ALA A 107 -8.83 -3.62 -10.32
C ALA A 107 -8.64 -3.30 -8.82
N THR A 108 -9.63 -3.61 -7.99
CA THR A 108 -9.56 -3.41 -6.53
C THR A 108 -10.51 -4.37 -5.81
N GLU A 109 -10.18 -4.73 -4.57
CA GLU A 109 -11.09 -5.44 -3.67
C GLU A 109 -11.77 -4.48 -2.66
N HIS A 110 -13.02 -4.80 -2.32
CA HIS A 110 -13.76 -4.12 -1.27
C HIS A 110 -13.17 -4.43 0.10
N VAL A 111 -12.98 -3.41 0.92
CA VAL A 111 -12.58 -3.62 2.33
C VAL A 111 -13.81 -4.09 3.09
N PRO A 112 -13.76 -5.13 3.93
CA PRO A 112 -14.93 -5.59 4.68
C PRO A 112 -15.58 -4.44 5.47
N GLU A 113 -16.91 -4.42 5.53
CA GLU A 113 -17.67 -3.43 6.30
C GLU A 113 -18.25 -4.02 7.57
N TRP A 114 -18.26 -3.25 8.66
CA TRP A 114 -18.73 -3.75 9.95
C TRP A 114 -20.13 -4.38 9.90
N LYS A 115 -21.12 -3.64 9.38
CA LYS A 115 -22.53 -4.08 9.41
C LYS A 115 -22.80 -5.27 8.49
N THR A 116 -22.14 -5.30 7.34
CA THR A 116 -22.40 -6.26 6.26
C THR A 116 -21.58 -7.54 6.44
N ASP A 117 -20.29 -7.41 6.76
CA ASP A 117 -19.34 -8.52 6.73
C ASP A 117 -18.96 -9.03 8.12
N ILE A 118 -18.82 -8.13 9.10
CA ILE A 118 -18.19 -8.46 10.38
C ILE A 118 -19.22 -8.82 11.44
N TRP A 119 -20.22 -7.96 11.61
CA TRP A 119 -21.27 -8.11 12.60
C TRP A 119 -22.02 -9.45 12.53
N PRO A 120 -22.44 -9.95 11.35
CA PRO A 120 -23.18 -11.21 11.28
C PRO A 120 -22.40 -12.40 11.86
N GLY A 121 -21.07 -12.45 11.66
CA GLY A 121 -20.26 -13.51 12.24
C GLY A 121 -20.04 -13.36 13.75
N PHE A 122 -19.92 -12.13 14.27
CA PHE A 122 -19.95 -11.92 15.72
C PHE A 122 -21.27 -12.45 16.30
N ASN A 123 -22.40 -12.08 15.71
CA ASN A 123 -23.71 -12.52 16.17
C ASN A 123 -23.87 -14.06 16.09
N THR A 124 -23.35 -14.68 15.02
CA THR A 124 -23.49 -16.12 14.78
C THR A 124 -22.55 -16.94 15.67
N TYR A 125 -21.30 -16.51 15.82
CA TYR A 125 -20.24 -17.33 16.41
C TYR A 125 -19.90 -16.96 17.85
N CYS A 126 -20.23 -15.73 18.29
CA CYS A 126 -19.77 -15.22 19.58
C CYS A 126 -20.93 -14.84 20.53
N ALA A 127 -22.06 -14.36 20.00
CA ALA A 127 -23.10 -13.74 20.84
C ALA A 127 -23.69 -14.67 21.90
N SER A 128 -23.81 -15.98 21.65
CA SER A 128 -24.38 -16.94 22.61
C SER A 128 -23.62 -17.00 23.94
N CYS A 129 -22.29 -16.89 23.90
CA CYS A 129 -21.42 -16.87 25.08
C CYS A 129 -21.20 -15.44 25.63
N HIS A 130 -21.45 -14.42 24.81
CA HIS A 130 -21.25 -13.02 25.14
C HIS A 130 -22.58 -12.28 25.39
N THR A 131 -23.54 -12.95 26.02
CA THR A 131 -24.79 -12.34 26.50
C THR A 131 -24.59 -11.69 27.89
N GLY A 132 -25.21 -10.52 28.16
CA GLY A 132 -25.26 -9.91 29.51
C GLY A 132 -24.31 -8.73 29.77
N SER A 133 -23.84 -8.57 31.03
CA SER A 133 -22.97 -7.46 31.48
C SER A 133 -21.46 -7.76 31.39
N GLY A 134 -21.07 -8.84 30.71
CA GLY A 134 -19.67 -9.20 30.50
C GLY A 134 -18.92 -8.21 29.60
N SER A 135 -17.59 -8.17 29.68
CA SER A 135 -16.76 -7.20 28.93
C SER A 135 -16.96 -7.23 27.42
N GLY A 136 -17.30 -8.40 26.85
CA GLY A 136 -17.55 -8.57 25.41
C GLY A 136 -18.93 -8.13 24.94
N ALA A 137 -19.94 -8.07 25.81
CA ALA A 137 -21.33 -7.79 25.42
C ALA A 137 -21.49 -6.38 24.81
N ALA A 138 -20.65 -5.42 25.22
CA ALA A 138 -20.67 -4.06 24.71
C ALA A 138 -20.35 -3.97 23.21
N VAL A 139 -19.57 -4.90 22.65
CA VAL A 139 -19.26 -4.93 21.21
C VAL A 139 -20.49 -5.31 20.37
N PHE A 140 -21.49 -5.94 21.00
CA PHE A 140 -22.73 -6.35 20.36
C PHE A 140 -23.79 -5.26 20.26
N SER A 141 -23.50 -4.07 20.79
CA SER A 141 -24.32 -2.87 20.65
C SER A 141 -23.52 -1.80 19.92
N PHE A 142 -23.89 -1.50 18.68
CA PHE A 142 -23.26 -0.47 17.86
C PHE A 142 -24.31 0.35 17.12
N THR A 143 -24.01 1.62 16.87
CA THR A 143 -24.83 2.51 16.03
C THR A 143 -24.29 2.59 14.61
N ASP A 144 -22.96 2.57 14.49
CA ASP A 144 -22.20 2.67 13.26
C ASP A 144 -20.82 1.98 13.43
N GLU A 145 -20.10 1.87 12.33
CA GLU A 145 -18.78 1.21 12.27
C GLU A 145 -17.73 1.88 13.14
N GLN A 146 -17.71 3.22 13.18
CA GLN A 146 -16.77 3.98 14.01
C GLN A 146 -17.00 3.70 15.50
N SER A 147 -18.27 3.66 15.93
CA SER A 147 -18.67 3.35 17.31
C SER A 147 -18.30 1.92 17.69
N ALA A 148 -18.47 0.95 16.78
CA ALA A 148 -18.09 -0.43 17.00
C ALA A 148 -16.58 -0.56 17.20
N TYR A 149 -15.78 0.03 16.30
CA TYR A 149 -14.33 0.00 16.40
C TYR A 149 -13.81 0.71 17.66
N ASN A 150 -14.34 1.90 17.98
CA ASN A 150 -13.98 2.62 19.20
C ASN A 150 -14.33 1.82 20.46
N THR A 151 -15.46 1.11 20.46
CA THR A 151 -15.85 0.22 21.56
C THR A 151 -14.86 -0.94 21.69
N MET A 152 -14.52 -1.63 20.58
CA MET A 152 -13.52 -2.69 20.58
C MET A 152 -12.17 -2.21 21.11
N LYS A 153 -11.70 -1.04 20.68
CA LYS A 153 -10.48 -0.42 21.20
C LYS A 153 -10.56 -0.12 22.69
N SER A 154 -11.63 0.53 23.15
CA SER A 154 -11.80 0.90 24.57
C SER A 154 -11.83 -0.31 25.52
N LYS A 155 -12.17 -1.49 24.98
CA LYS A 155 -12.21 -2.77 25.68
C LYS A 155 -10.97 -3.64 25.42
N ASN A 156 -9.97 -3.12 24.70
CA ASN A 156 -8.74 -3.82 24.30
C ASN A 156 -8.98 -5.08 23.45
N PHE A 157 -10.03 -5.09 22.63
CA PHE A 157 -10.32 -6.18 21.68
C PHE A 157 -9.69 -5.94 20.31
N ALA A 158 -9.44 -4.68 19.97
CA ALA A 158 -8.70 -4.27 18.78
C ALA A 158 -7.50 -3.40 19.21
N ASP A 159 -6.33 -3.72 18.69
CA ASP A 159 -5.09 -2.96 18.89
C ASP A 159 -4.86 -2.04 17.68
N SER A 160 -4.89 -0.72 17.92
CA SER A 160 -4.65 0.27 16.86
C SER A 160 -3.17 0.51 16.54
N ILE A 161 -2.25 -0.21 17.18
CA ILE A 161 -0.81 -0.16 16.89
C ILE A 161 -0.38 -1.42 16.15
N SER A 162 -0.74 -2.60 16.66
CA SER A 162 -0.33 -3.89 16.08
C SER A 162 -1.36 -4.54 15.15
N GLY A 163 -2.54 -3.95 14.96
CA GLY A 163 -3.51 -4.39 13.97
C GLY A 163 -4.14 -5.72 14.34
N ALA A 164 -4.60 -6.47 13.33
CA ALA A 164 -5.21 -7.77 13.52
C ALA A 164 -4.28 -8.72 14.29
N LEU A 165 -2.98 -8.73 13.95
CA LEU A 165 -1.99 -9.58 14.61
C LEU A 165 -1.88 -9.32 16.11
N GLY A 166 -2.07 -8.07 16.56
CA GLY A 166 -2.07 -7.70 17.98
C GLY A 166 -3.45 -7.74 18.67
N SER A 167 -4.52 -8.09 17.95
CA SER A 167 -5.89 -7.86 18.44
C SER A 167 -6.50 -9.10 19.08
N PRO A 168 -6.90 -9.06 20.37
CA PRO A 168 -7.52 -10.21 21.03
C PRO A 168 -8.80 -10.72 20.40
N ALA A 169 -9.59 -9.88 19.71
CA ALA A 169 -10.74 -10.34 18.96
C ALA A 169 -10.34 -11.27 17.79
N PHE A 170 -9.27 -10.92 17.08
CA PHE A 170 -8.74 -11.75 16.01
C PHE A 170 -8.16 -13.06 16.55
N TRP A 171 -7.43 -13.01 17.67
CA TRP A 171 -6.93 -14.21 18.36
C TRP A 171 -8.06 -15.15 18.79
N ALA A 172 -9.12 -14.60 19.39
CA ALA A 172 -10.30 -15.36 19.79
C ALA A 172 -10.97 -16.03 18.59
N ALA A 173 -11.07 -15.32 17.45
CA ALA A 173 -11.64 -15.87 16.22
C ALA A 173 -10.78 -17.00 15.63
N ARG A 174 -9.44 -16.82 15.55
CA ARG A 174 -8.55 -17.90 15.09
C ARG A 174 -8.46 -19.07 16.06
N GLY A 175 -8.53 -18.80 17.36
CA GLY A 175 -8.26 -19.77 18.43
C GLY A 175 -6.80 -19.80 18.88
N GLU A 176 -5.99 -18.81 18.50
CA GLU A 176 -4.57 -18.73 18.83
C GLU A 176 -4.07 -17.28 18.85
N ARG A 177 -2.91 -17.05 19.49
CA ARG A 177 -2.20 -15.76 19.37
C ARG A 177 -1.45 -15.69 18.05
N THR A 178 -1.46 -14.53 17.42
CA THR A 178 -0.83 -14.30 16.10
C THR A 178 0.26 -13.23 16.12
N ASP A 179 0.58 -12.66 17.28
CA ASP A 179 1.64 -11.65 17.42
C ASP A 179 3.02 -12.24 17.76
N GLY A 180 3.12 -13.57 17.89
CA GLY A 180 4.34 -14.27 18.29
C GLY A 180 4.75 -14.05 19.75
N ARG A 181 3.91 -13.43 20.59
CA ARG A 181 4.24 -13.09 21.99
C ARG A 181 3.69 -14.13 22.97
N ASP A 182 4.46 -14.41 24.03
CA ASP A 182 4.01 -15.31 25.11
C ASP A 182 3.01 -14.60 26.04
N ASN A 183 1.84 -15.24 26.22
CA ASN A 183 0.78 -14.85 27.14
C ASN A 183 1.25 -14.63 28.60
N ASN A 184 2.29 -15.35 29.04
CA ASN A 184 2.79 -15.30 30.42
C ASN A 184 3.64 -14.05 30.69
N LEU A 185 4.18 -13.41 29.66
CA LEU A 185 5.05 -12.23 29.80
C LEU A 185 4.27 -10.93 30.10
N TYR A 186 2.93 -10.95 30.01
CA TYR A 186 2.06 -9.76 30.15
C TYR A 186 1.19 -9.78 31.40
N ALA A 187 1.53 -10.59 32.41
CA ALA A 187 0.73 -10.67 33.63
C ALA A 187 0.71 -9.38 34.48
N SER A 188 1.61 -8.41 34.24
CA SER A 188 1.87 -7.29 35.14
C SER A 188 1.71 -5.86 34.56
N THR A 189 1.43 -5.68 33.27
CA THR A 189 1.36 -4.33 32.65
C THR A 189 -0.04 -3.98 32.14
N ASN A 190 -0.50 -2.78 32.47
CA ASN A 190 -1.79 -2.23 32.04
C ASN A 190 -1.64 -1.46 30.70
N PRO A 191 -2.40 -1.78 29.65
CA PRO A 191 -3.36 -2.89 29.52
C PRO A 191 -2.71 -4.18 28.99
N PRO A 192 -2.98 -5.36 29.58
CA PRO A 192 -2.42 -6.61 29.09
C PRO A 192 -3.30 -7.16 27.97
N TYR A 193 -2.84 -7.09 26.72
CA TYR A 193 -3.43 -7.85 25.63
C TYR A 193 -3.19 -9.35 25.88
N LYS A 194 -4.16 -10.01 26.52
CA LYS A 194 -4.10 -11.44 26.87
C LYS A 194 -5.06 -12.24 26.01
N PHE A 195 -4.56 -13.29 25.37
CA PHE A 195 -5.43 -14.30 24.77
C PHE A 195 -6.09 -15.10 25.89
N SER A 196 -7.42 -15.03 25.98
CA SER A 196 -8.14 -15.57 27.14
C SER A 196 -8.02 -17.08 27.20
N SER A 197 -7.87 -17.63 28.41
CA SER A 197 -7.86 -19.08 28.63
C SER A 197 -9.13 -19.76 28.11
N GLN A 198 -10.24 -19.02 28.05
CA GLN A 198 -11.54 -19.50 27.62
C GLN A 198 -11.52 -19.77 26.12
N HIS A 199 -11.00 -18.83 25.32
CA HIS A 199 -10.81 -19.04 23.89
C HIS A 199 -9.64 -19.99 23.58
N ALA A 200 -8.68 -20.16 24.49
CA ALA A 200 -7.62 -21.16 24.33
C ALA A 200 -8.13 -22.61 24.46
N THR A 201 -9.24 -22.83 25.17
CA THR A 201 -9.87 -24.15 25.34
C THR A 201 -11.03 -24.42 24.39
N MET A 202 -11.54 -23.38 23.73
CA MET A 202 -12.57 -23.51 22.71
C MET A 202 -11.94 -23.81 21.36
N LEU A 203 -12.62 -24.62 20.54
CA LEU A 203 -12.22 -24.78 19.14
C LEU A 203 -12.39 -23.44 18.43
N GLY A 204 -11.27 -22.85 17.99
CA GLY A 204 -11.26 -21.65 17.16
C GLY A 204 -12.07 -21.86 15.88
N LEU A 205 -12.43 -20.76 15.22
CA LEU A 205 -13.14 -20.84 13.95
C LEU A 205 -12.27 -21.47 12.85
N CYS A 206 -10.95 -21.40 12.98
CA CYS A 206 -9.97 -21.96 12.06
C CYS A 206 -9.66 -23.44 12.28
N THR A 207 -9.86 -23.97 13.48
CA THR A 207 -9.57 -25.39 13.79
C THR A 207 -10.68 -26.35 13.33
N GLN A 208 -11.72 -25.82 12.69
CA GLN A 208 -12.93 -26.57 12.30
C GLN A 208 -12.93 -26.99 10.82
N ASN A 209 -11.90 -26.64 10.05
CA ASN A 209 -11.83 -26.90 8.60
C ASN A 209 -13.11 -26.45 7.86
N ASP A 210 -13.59 -25.25 8.17
CA ASP A 210 -14.84 -24.69 7.66
C ASP A 210 -14.55 -23.41 6.84
N PRO A 211 -14.73 -23.44 5.51
CA PRO A 211 -14.37 -22.32 4.65
C PRO A 211 -15.20 -21.06 4.91
N VAL A 212 -16.44 -21.18 5.40
CA VAL A 212 -17.28 -20.01 5.69
C VAL A 212 -16.76 -19.29 6.93
N LYS A 213 -16.40 -20.05 7.96
CA LYS A 213 -15.78 -19.53 9.17
C LYS A 213 -14.42 -18.92 8.88
N ALA A 214 -13.58 -19.59 8.09
CA ALA A 214 -12.27 -19.09 7.73
C ALA A 214 -12.33 -17.77 6.93
N ALA A 215 -13.25 -17.67 5.97
CA ALA A 215 -13.49 -16.43 5.23
C ALA A 215 -13.94 -15.29 6.15
N TRP A 216 -14.76 -15.58 7.16
CA TRP A 216 -15.14 -14.55 8.15
C TRP A 216 -13.96 -14.10 9.02
N VAL A 217 -13.11 -15.03 9.47
CA VAL A 217 -11.90 -14.70 10.25
C VAL A 217 -10.96 -13.80 9.44
N GLN A 218 -10.74 -14.11 8.16
CA GLN A 218 -9.97 -13.26 7.26
C GLN A 218 -10.56 -11.85 7.18
N LYS A 219 -11.87 -11.74 6.94
CA LYS A 219 -12.57 -10.45 6.86
C LYS A 219 -12.44 -9.65 8.15
N LEU A 220 -12.56 -10.30 9.32
CA LEU A 220 -12.35 -9.66 10.62
C LEU A 220 -10.93 -9.07 10.74
N GLY A 221 -9.91 -9.83 10.35
CA GLY A 221 -8.53 -9.35 10.37
C GLY A 221 -8.32 -8.15 9.44
N GLN A 222 -8.76 -8.27 8.18
CA GLN A 222 -8.71 -7.17 7.21
C GLN A 222 -9.46 -5.94 7.71
N TRP A 223 -10.64 -6.11 8.32
CA TRP A 223 -11.41 -5.01 8.88
C TRP A 223 -10.65 -4.28 9.98
N ILE A 224 -10.07 -5.00 10.94
CA ILE A 224 -9.25 -4.41 12.02
C ILE A 224 -8.07 -3.64 11.43
N ASP A 225 -7.40 -4.22 10.43
CA ASP A 225 -6.22 -3.58 9.84
C ASP A 225 -6.55 -2.29 9.10
N ASN A 226 -7.68 -2.27 8.38
CA ASN A 226 -8.11 -1.11 7.61
C ASN A 226 -8.77 0.00 8.44
N HIS A 227 -9.33 -0.33 9.62
CA HIS A 227 -10.04 0.63 10.48
C HIS A 227 -9.19 1.25 11.60
N MET A 228 -7.87 1.09 11.56
CA MET A 228 -6.98 1.85 12.44
C MET A 228 -7.24 3.36 12.31
N PRO A 229 -7.38 4.13 13.41
CA PRO A 229 -7.61 5.56 13.33
C PRO A 229 -6.33 6.21 12.79
N ARG A 230 -6.46 6.87 11.63
CA ARG A 230 -5.33 7.51 10.90
C ARG A 230 -5.14 8.98 11.22
N THR A 231 -5.95 9.52 12.11
CA THR A 231 -5.94 10.93 12.45
C THR A 231 -5.80 11.08 13.96
N THR A 232 -4.56 11.04 14.43
CA THR A 232 -4.25 11.66 15.72
C THR A 232 -3.99 13.14 15.46
N SER A 233 -4.68 14.03 16.17
CA SER A 233 -4.34 15.45 16.19
C SER A 233 -2.87 15.62 16.64
N GLY A 234 -2.04 16.25 15.81
CA GLY A 234 -0.60 16.38 16.07
C GLY A 234 0.21 16.93 14.90
N ASN A 235 1.51 17.14 15.11
CA ASN A 235 2.43 17.67 14.10
C ASN A 235 2.76 16.71 12.95
N PHE A 236 2.32 15.46 13.05
CA PHE A 236 2.48 14.41 12.02
C PHE A 236 1.13 13.91 11.52
N SER A 237 0.10 14.74 11.66
CA SER A 237 -1.24 14.42 11.17
C SER A 237 -1.25 14.48 9.64
N ALA A 238 -2.07 13.64 9.01
CA ALA A 238 -2.17 13.52 7.55
C ALA A 238 -2.69 14.79 6.84
N ASP A 239 -3.05 15.83 7.60
CA ASP A 239 -3.42 17.17 7.15
C ASP A 239 -2.23 18.14 7.13
N LYS A 240 -1.05 17.74 7.63
CA LYS A 240 0.16 18.53 7.56
C LYS A 240 0.92 18.19 6.29
N ASP A 241 1.12 19.24 5.52
CA ASP A 241 1.76 19.26 4.22
C ASP A 241 3.19 18.71 4.26
N THR A 242 3.43 17.62 3.54
CA THR A 242 4.75 16.97 3.36
C THR A 242 4.91 16.46 1.93
N TYR A 243 4.22 17.04 0.95
CA TYR A 243 4.30 16.53 -0.41
C TYR A 243 5.67 16.85 -1.00
N HIS A 244 6.39 15.82 -1.43
CA HIS A 244 7.59 16.03 -2.23
C HIS A 244 7.20 16.58 -3.61
N PRO A 245 8.05 17.40 -4.23
CA PRO A 245 7.84 17.82 -5.60
C PRO A 245 7.70 16.60 -6.50
N THR A 246 6.84 16.67 -7.50
CA THR A 246 6.57 15.55 -8.41
C THR A 246 7.14 15.83 -9.80
N VAL A 247 7.70 14.80 -10.44
CA VAL A 247 8.28 14.89 -11.79
C VAL A 247 7.79 13.76 -12.69
N ASP A 248 7.68 14.05 -13.99
CA ASP A 248 7.39 13.08 -15.05
C ASP A 248 8.31 13.34 -16.25
N SER A 249 8.68 12.29 -16.98
CA SER A 249 9.24 12.45 -18.31
C SER A 249 8.65 11.45 -19.31
N ALA A 250 8.38 11.93 -20.53
CA ALA A 250 7.76 11.11 -21.55
C ALA A 250 8.08 11.57 -22.96
N TYR A 251 8.04 10.64 -23.92
CA TYR A 251 8.02 11.00 -25.33
C TYR A 251 6.69 11.69 -25.69
N PRO A 252 6.74 12.89 -26.30
CA PRO A 252 5.53 13.68 -26.55
C PRO A 252 4.72 13.20 -27.76
N ASN A 253 5.29 12.36 -28.62
CA ASN A 253 4.69 11.96 -29.91
C ASN A 253 4.36 10.47 -29.97
N SER A 254 3.46 10.08 -30.88
CA SER A 254 3.05 8.68 -31.10
C SER A 254 4.15 7.82 -31.73
N THR A 255 5.17 8.43 -32.33
CA THR A 255 6.32 7.69 -32.88
C THR A 255 7.25 7.14 -31.80
N CYS A 256 7.11 7.59 -30.55
CA CYS A 256 7.91 7.16 -29.40
C CYS A 256 9.42 7.18 -29.70
N ASN A 257 9.87 8.25 -30.36
CA ASN A 257 11.27 8.44 -30.73
C ASN A 257 12.00 9.30 -29.70
N GLY A 258 13.28 9.01 -29.52
CA GLY A 258 14.14 9.68 -28.53
C GLY A 258 14.62 11.07 -28.93
N THR A 259 13.99 11.73 -29.91
CA THR A 259 14.43 13.06 -30.40
C THR A 259 13.88 14.22 -29.59
N ARG A 260 12.82 13.97 -28.83
CA ARG A 260 12.12 14.94 -27.99
C ARG A 260 11.74 14.30 -26.67
N LEU A 261 11.89 15.04 -25.58
CA LEU A 261 11.47 14.61 -24.25
C LEU A 261 10.61 15.72 -23.63
N ARG A 262 9.39 15.39 -23.22
CA ARG A 262 8.57 16.26 -22.38
C ARG A 262 8.91 15.94 -20.93
N VAL A 263 9.19 16.96 -20.13
CA VAL A 263 9.41 16.84 -18.69
C VAL A 263 8.38 17.70 -17.98
N GLY A 264 7.52 17.07 -17.19
CA GLY A 264 6.53 17.74 -16.35
C GLY A 264 7.02 17.77 -14.90
N TYR A 265 6.65 18.81 -14.17
CA TYR A 265 7.02 18.96 -12.77
C TYR A 265 6.00 19.83 -12.03
N TRP A 266 5.77 19.52 -10.76
CA TRP A 266 4.76 20.17 -9.94
C TRP A 266 5.12 20.11 -8.45
N ASP A 267 4.79 21.16 -7.72
CA ASP A 267 4.88 21.27 -6.27
C ASP A 267 3.65 22.04 -5.73
N ASP A 268 3.19 21.80 -4.51
CA ASP A 268 2.04 22.51 -3.96
C ASP A 268 2.34 23.97 -3.58
N SER A 269 3.60 24.31 -3.32
CA SER A 269 4.02 25.72 -3.15
C SER A 269 3.85 26.55 -4.43
N GLY A 270 3.74 25.88 -5.59
CA GLY A 270 3.56 26.49 -6.90
C GLY A 270 4.85 26.67 -7.71
N PHE A 271 6.02 26.44 -7.11
CA PHE A 271 7.33 26.62 -7.73
C PHE A 271 8.36 25.61 -7.19
N LEU A 272 9.42 25.39 -7.96
CA LEU A 272 10.55 24.54 -7.60
C LEU A 272 11.82 25.39 -7.51
N ASP A 273 12.71 25.06 -6.58
CA ASP A 273 14.03 25.68 -6.50
C ASP A 273 14.95 25.15 -7.59
N LEU A 274 14.82 23.86 -7.93
CA LEU A 274 15.67 23.22 -8.94
C LEU A 274 14.90 22.16 -9.72
N VAL A 275 15.07 22.13 -11.04
CA VAL A 275 14.76 20.97 -11.88
C VAL A 275 15.95 20.66 -12.78
N ASP A 276 16.56 19.49 -12.64
CA ASP A 276 17.70 19.06 -13.48
C ASP A 276 17.33 17.80 -14.24
N VAL A 277 17.58 17.81 -15.56
CA VAL A 277 17.32 16.67 -16.44
C VAL A 277 18.66 16.21 -16.98
N ARG A 278 19.03 14.95 -16.75
CA ARG A 278 20.30 14.38 -17.20
C ARG A 278 20.08 13.20 -18.14
N GLN A 279 20.92 13.08 -19.15
CA GLN A 279 21.08 11.88 -19.98
C GLN A 279 22.45 11.26 -19.66
N ASN A 280 22.46 10.02 -19.15
CA ASN A 280 23.67 9.32 -18.73
C ASN A 280 24.56 10.17 -17.78
N GLY A 281 23.92 10.83 -16.81
CA GLY A 281 24.59 11.70 -15.83
C GLY A 281 24.99 13.09 -16.35
N THR A 282 24.78 13.41 -17.63
CA THR A 282 25.07 14.74 -18.19
C THR A 282 23.79 15.57 -18.30
N SER A 283 23.74 16.77 -17.71
CA SER A 283 22.59 17.66 -17.83
C SER A 283 22.28 18.01 -19.29
N ILE A 284 21.00 17.95 -19.66
CA ILE A 284 20.46 18.27 -20.97
C ILE A 284 19.45 19.41 -20.87
N GLY A 285 19.15 20.09 -21.98
CA GLY A 285 18.17 21.19 -21.98
C GLY A 285 18.72 22.54 -21.52
N GLY A 286 20.03 22.76 -21.62
CA GLY A 286 20.69 24.02 -21.27
C GLY A 286 21.17 24.13 -19.82
N GLY A 287 21.03 23.06 -19.04
CA GLY A 287 21.38 23.01 -17.61
C GLY A 287 20.14 22.96 -16.71
N PRO A 288 20.32 23.00 -15.38
CA PRO A 288 19.21 22.99 -14.43
C PRO A 288 18.31 24.22 -14.58
N TRP A 289 17.02 24.04 -14.36
CA TRP A 289 16.01 25.09 -14.33
C TRP A 289 15.82 25.56 -12.89
N GLY A 290 15.81 26.88 -12.66
CA GLY A 290 15.70 27.50 -11.34
C GLY A 290 16.62 28.72 -11.19
N PRO A 291 16.55 29.43 -10.04
CA PRO A 291 15.60 29.22 -8.93
C PRO A 291 14.18 29.71 -9.23
N ASN A 292 13.19 29.26 -8.45
CA ASN A 292 11.75 29.59 -8.55
C ASN A 292 11.11 29.22 -9.90
N GLU A 293 11.41 28.04 -10.42
CA GLU A 293 10.80 27.52 -11.63
C GLU A 293 9.30 27.23 -11.38
N PRO A 294 8.36 27.93 -12.04
CA PRO A 294 6.92 27.72 -11.81
C PRO A 294 6.50 26.33 -12.25
N ASN A 295 5.55 25.72 -11.55
CA ASN A 295 4.95 24.44 -11.96
C ASN A 295 4.60 24.40 -13.44
N GLY A 296 4.91 23.28 -14.11
CA GLY A 296 4.60 23.19 -15.53
C GLY A 296 5.24 22.03 -16.25
N THR A 297 5.60 22.30 -17.50
CA THR A 297 6.16 21.30 -18.40
C THR A 297 7.08 21.97 -19.39
N LYS A 298 8.25 21.38 -19.61
CA LYS A 298 9.19 21.79 -20.66
C LYS A 298 9.37 20.70 -21.70
N LEU A 299 9.63 21.14 -22.93
CA LEU A 299 9.91 20.27 -24.04
C LEU A 299 11.39 20.41 -24.42
N LEU A 300 12.12 19.33 -24.29
CA LEU A 300 13.48 19.19 -24.78
C LEU A 300 13.46 18.63 -26.21
N THR A 301 14.30 19.19 -27.06
CA THR A 301 14.40 18.85 -28.50
C THR A 301 15.85 18.64 -28.90
N GLY A 302 16.09 17.97 -30.04
CA GLY A 302 17.45 17.72 -30.53
C GLY A 302 18.18 16.66 -29.73
N LEU A 303 17.43 15.81 -29.01
CA LEU A 303 17.99 14.71 -28.24
C LEU A 303 18.26 13.50 -29.14
N SER A 304 19.03 12.54 -28.64
CA SER A 304 19.25 11.25 -29.28
C SER A 304 19.19 10.14 -28.23
N ILE A 305 18.01 9.96 -27.63
CA ILE A 305 17.78 8.96 -26.57
C ILE A 305 17.61 7.58 -27.21
N THR A 306 18.52 6.67 -26.87
CA THR A 306 18.52 5.25 -27.24
C THR A 306 17.88 4.40 -26.14
N ASN A 307 17.63 3.11 -26.41
CA ASN A 307 17.03 2.21 -25.43
C ASN A 307 17.88 2.04 -24.15
N ASN A 308 19.20 2.24 -24.26
CA ASN A 308 20.14 2.02 -23.16
C ASN A 308 20.48 3.30 -22.41
N ASP A 309 20.07 4.46 -22.94
CA ASP A 309 20.30 5.73 -22.25
C ASP A 309 19.42 5.82 -21.02
N VAL A 310 19.99 6.39 -19.97
CA VAL A 310 19.33 6.65 -18.70
C VAL A 310 18.98 8.13 -18.63
N ILE A 311 17.70 8.42 -18.52
CA ILE A 311 17.16 9.76 -18.30
C ILE A 311 16.86 9.92 -16.83
N GLN A 312 17.52 10.88 -16.20
CA GLN A 312 17.29 11.27 -14.82
C GLN A 312 16.57 12.61 -14.79
N VAL A 313 15.52 12.76 -13.98
CA VAL A 313 14.90 14.02 -13.64
C VAL A 313 14.98 14.19 -12.14
N MET A 314 15.54 15.30 -11.68
CA MET A 314 15.56 15.69 -10.27
C MET A 314 14.76 16.97 -10.13
N ALA A 315 13.86 17.03 -9.14
CA ALA A 315 13.25 18.27 -8.69
C ALA A 315 13.52 18.49 -7.20
N VAL A 316 13.71 19.76 -6.81
CA VAL A 316 13.90 20.19 -5.43
C VAL A 316 12.99 21.38 -5.16
N ASP A 317 12.25 21.35 -4.06
CA ASP A 317 11.41 22.47 -3.60
C ASP A 317 12.20 23.48 -2.76
N ALA A 318 11.53 24.50 -2.24
CA ALA A 318 12.17 25.56 -1.44
C ALA A 318 12.61 25.10 -0.03
N ASP A 319 12.04 24.00 0.48
CA ASP A 319 12.38 23.43 1.79
C ASP A 319 13.48 22.34 1.67
N GLY A 320 13.94 22.07 0.45
CA GLY A 320 14.98 21.08 0.15
C GLY A 320 14.45 19.65 0.01
N ASN A 321 13.13 19.45 -0.01
CA ASN A 321 12.56 18.15 -0.36
C ASN A 321 12.87 17.88 -1.83
N ARG A 322 13.23 16.64 -2.11
CA ARG A 322 13.79 16.24 -3.40
C ARG A 322 13.10 15.01 -3.93
N GLN A 323 12.79 15.03 -5.22
CA GLN A 323 12.32 13.85 -5.95
C GLN A 323 13.31 13.55 -7.06
N PHE A 324 13.77 12.30 -7.07
CA PHE A 324 14.58 11.76 -8.14
C PHE A 324 13.76 10.78 -8.96
N TYR A 325 14.07 10.74 -10.23
CA TYR A 325 13.37 9.89 -11.17
C TYR A 325 14.33 9.44 -12.24
N GLU A 326 14.38 8.14 -12.49
CA GLU A 326 15.29 7.54 -13.46
C GLU A 326 14.53 6.59 -14.38
N LYS A 327 14.70 6.75 -15.69
CA LYS A 327 14.13 5.86 -16.71
C LYS A 327 15.12 5.59 -17.82
N THR A 328 15.19 4.34 -18.24
CA THR A 328 15.84 3.98 -19.49
C THR A 328 15.01 4.47 -20.69
N GLY A 329 15.66 4.75 -21.81
CA GLY A 329 14.95 5.06 -23.05
C GLY A 329 14.03 3.92 -23.50
N LYS A 330 14.32 2.67 -23.11
CA LYS A 330 13.44 1.50 -23.30
C LYS A 330 12.14 1.64 -22.50
N GLN A 331 12.21 2.01 -21.21
CA GLN A 331 11.02 2.23 -20.36
C GLN A 331 10.16 3.38 -20.92
N LEU A 332 10.77 4.52 -21.24
CA LEU A 332 10.07 5.66 -21.86
C LEU A 332 9.35 5.27 -23.16
N LYS A 333 9.98 4.40 -23.97
CA LYS A 333 9.39 3.90 -25.21
C LYS A 333 8.21 2.96 -24.95
N SER A 334 8.33 2.09 -23.95
CA SER A 334 7.27 1.18 -23.53
C SER A 334 6.03 1.95 -23.11
N GLU A 335 6.17 2.92 -22.20
CA GLU A 335 5.05 3.74 -21.71
C GLU A 335 4.42 4.60 -22.79
N CYS A 336 5.24 5.14 -23.69
CA CYS A 336 4.74 5.87 -24.84
C CYS A 336 3.85 4.97 -25.70
N ARG A 337 4.28 3.73 -25.99
CA ARG A 337 3.48 2.76 -26.75
C ARG A 337 2.18 2.43 -26.03
N TRP A 338 2.22 2.17 -24.72
CA TRP A 338 1.01 1.91 -23.93
C TRP A 338 -0.01 3.05 -24.06
N LYS A 339 0.43 4.30 -23.97
CA LYS A 339 -0.46 5.47 -24.17
C LYS A 339 -1.18 5.45 -25.51
N TYR A 340 -0.46 5.13 -26.58
CA TYR A 340 -1.00 5.24 -27.94
C TYR A 340 -1.62 3.93 -28.47
N GLN A 341 -1.34 2.79 -27.83
CA GLN A 341 -2.02 1.52 -28.13
C GLN A 341 -3.40 1.44 -27.47
N ILE A 342 -3.57 1.95 -26.25
CA ILE A 342 -4.88 1.98 -25.57
C ILE A 342 -5.86 2.92 -26.30
N VAL A 343 -5.36 3.98 -26.94
CA VAL A 343 -6.21 4.93 -27.70
C VAL A 343 -6.63 4.37 -29.08
N MET A 344 -6.03 3.28 -29.55
CA MET A 344 -6.37 2.67 -30.85
C MET A 344 -7.15 1.35 -30.75
N GLN A 345 -7.48 0.88 -29.54
CA GLN A 345 -8.60 -0.05 -29.41
C GLN A 345 -9.89 0.78 -29.44
N GLU A 346 -10.71 0.56 -30.48
CA GLU A 346 -12.05 1.12 -30.52
C GLU A 346 -12.75 0.91 -29.17
N PRO A 347 -13.56 1.88 -28.70
CA PRO A 347 -14.28 1.72 -27.45
C PRO A 347 -15.00 0.38 -27.48
N ILE A 348 -14.72 -0.47 -26.47
CA ILE A 348 -15.46 -1.70 -26.25
C ILE A 348 -16.94 -1.31 -26.30
N PRO A 349 -17.74 -1.88 -27.22
CA PRO A 349 -19.16 -1.55 -27.28
C PRO A 349 -19.75 -1.88 -25.92
N VAL A 350 -20.18 -0.83 -25.22
CA VAL A 350 -20.89 -0.98 -23.95
C VAL A 350 -22.21 -1.70 -24.28
N PRO A 351 -22.51 -2.83 -23.63
CA PRO A 351 -23.75 -3.58 -23.90
C PRO A 351 -25.01 -2.80 -23.56
#